data_AF-S4XQG4-F1
#
_entry.id   AF-S4XQG4-F1
#
_cell.length_a   1.000
_cell.length_b   1.000
_cell.length_c   1.000
_cell.angle_alpha   90.00
_cell.angle_beta   90.00
_cell.angle_gamma   90.00
#
_symmetry.space_group_name_H-M   'P 1'
#
loop_
_entity.id
_entity.type
_entity.pdbx_description
1 polymer ?
#
loop_
_entity_poly.entity_id
_entity_poly.type
_entity_poly.pdbx_seq_one_letter_code
_entity_poly.pdbx_strand_id
1 'polypeptide(L)'
;MAKYDADHNMAHAGIRAKICEPGGSQNSCPGYSSNKQVIGLCMQQMWDEGPPPTADCTGDCYEMYGHFINMTDDSVTQVACGFYTTSSGKVWAVQNFTR
;
A
#
# COMPACT_ATOMS: atom_id res chain seq x y z
N MET A 1 9.29 -0.61 -6.56
CA MET A 1 8.39 -1.59 -5.92
C MET A 1 7.13 -1.88 -6.75
N ALA A 2 6.26 -0.91 -7.06
CA ALA A 2 5.00 -1.18 -7.81
C ALA A 2 5.13 -2.08 -9.06
N LYS A 3 6.12 -1.84 -9.92
CA LYS A 3 6.38 -2.72 -11.08
C LYS A 3 6.68 -4.17 -10.68
N TYR A 4 7.53 -4.35 -9.66
CA TYR A 4 7.95 -5.68 -9.22
C TYR A 4 6.76 -6.45 -8.63
N ASP A 5 5.95 -5.78 -7.80
CA ASP A 5 4.70 -6.34 -7.26
C ASP A 5 3.74 -6.75 -8.38
N ALA A 6 3.58 -5.91 -9.39
CA ALA A 6 2.74 -6.20 -10.55
C ALA A 6 3.27 -7.36 -11.41
N ASP A 7 4.58 -7.40 -11.67
CA ASP A 7 5.22 -8.45 -12.48
C ASP A 7 5.09 -9.83 -11.81
N HIS A 8 4.99 -9.89 -10.47
CA HIS A 8 4.79 -11.11 -9.70
C HIS A 8 3.32 -11.33 -9.29
N ASN A 9 2.42 -10.42 -9.68
CA ASN A 9 1.01 -10.42 -9.30
C ASN A 9 0.80 -10.64 -7.78
N MET A 10 1.60 -9.98 -6.96
CA MET A 10 1.65 -10.19 -5.51
C MET A 10 1.97 -8.88 -4.78
N ALA A 11 1.09 -8.48 -3.87
CA ALA A 11 1.34 -7.34 -2.98
C ALA A 11 2.59 -7.59 -2.13
N HIS A 12 3.41 -6.55 -1.98
CA HIS A 12 4.63 -6.58 -1.17
C HIS A 12 5.72 -7.51 -1.71
N ALA A 13 5.62 -8.00 -2.96
CA ALA A 13 6.64 -8.87 -3.54
C ALA A 13 8.02 -8.18 -3.55
N GLY A 14 8.08 -6.89 -3.87
CA GLY A 14 9.32 -6.12 -3.88
C GLY A 14 9.95 -5.98 -2.49
N ILE A 15 9.15 -5.80 -1.45
CA ILE A 15 9.63 -5.76 -0.05
C ILE A 15 10.18 -7.12 0.36
N ARG A 16 9.43 -8.20 0.09
CA ARG A 16 9.84 -9.58 0.40
C ARG A 16 11.13 -9.97 -0.33
N ALA A 17 11.27 -9.51 -1.56
CA ALA A 17 12.46 -9.72 -2.39
C ALA A 17 13.60 -8.75 -2.09
N LYS A 18 13.43 -7.78 -1.18
CA LYS A 18 14.44 -6.79 -0.78
C LYS A 18 15.08 -6.06 -1.97
N ILE A 19 14.29 -5.71 -2.99
CA ILE A 19 14.79 -4.97 -4.15
C ILE A 19 15.17 -3.51 -3.82
N CYS A 20 14.79 -3.07 -2.62
CA CYS A 20 15.18 -1.85 -1.95
C CYS A 20 14.98 -2.05 -0.44
N GLU A 21 15.67 -1.27 0.38
CA GLU A 21 15.58 -1.36 1.85
C GLU A 21 14.18 -0.94 2.34
N PRO A 22 13.44 -1.82 3.03
CA PRO A 22 12.14 -1.47 3.60
C PRO A 22 12.31 -0.66 4.89
N GLY A 23 11.72 0.52 4.95
CA GLY A 23 11.81 1.44 6.10
C GLY A 23 10.64 1.38 7.09
N GLY A 24 9.66 0.50 6.86
CA GLY A 24 8.42 0.46 7.64
C GLY A 24 7.36 -0.39 6.98
N SER A 25 6.19 0.20 6.73
CA SER A 25 5.03 -0.48 6.15
C SER A 25 4.81 -0.11 4.68
N GLN A 26 3.90 -0.84 4.01
CA GLN A 26 3.50 -0.53 2.65
C GLN A 26 2.00 -0.75 2.46
N ASN A 27 1.35 0.20 1.79
CA ASN A 27 -0.01 0.04 1.29
C ASN A 27 0.03 -0.21 -0.23
N SER A 28 -0.93 -1.00 -0.75
CA SER A 28 -0.93 -1.41 -2.15
C SER A 28 -2.32 -1.29 -2.79
N CYS A 29 -2.34 -0.82 -4.03
CA CYS A 29 -3.53 -0.67 -4.89
C CYS A 29 -3.31 -1.45 -6.19
N PRO A 30 -3.61 -2.76 -6.22
CA PRO A 30 -3.47 -3.57 -7.43
C PRO A 30 -4.69 -3.44 -8.36
N GLY A 31 -4.46 -3.32 -9.67
CA GLY A 31 -5.50 -3.59 -10.68
C GLY A 31 -6.44 -2.43 -11.05
N TYR A 32 -6.12 -1.19 -10.71
CA TYR A 32 -6.97 -0.03 -11.00
C TYR A 32 -6.91 0.40 -12.47
N SER A 33 -7.92 1.10 -12.98
CA SER A 33 -7.97 1.49 -14.41
C SER A 33 -7.14 2.72 -14.77
N SER A 34 -6.71 3.51 -13.79
CA SER A 34 -5.90 4.71 -14.00
C SER A 34 -5.32 5.24 -12.69
N ASN A 35 -4.31 6.11 -12.78
CA ASN A 35 -3.78 6.83 -11.62
C ASN A 35 -4.87 7.65 -10.92
N LYS A 36 -5.81 8.25 -11.68
CA LYS A 36 -6.94 8.99 -11.09
C LYS A 36 -7.82 8.10 -10.23
N GLN A 37 -8.05 6.85 -10.64
CA GLN A 37 -8.83 5.91 -9.84
C GLN A 37 -8.03 5.44 -8.61
N VAL A 38 -6.71 5.26 -8.72
CA VAL A 38 -5.88 4.98 -7.53
C VAL A 38 -6.02 6.09 -6.50
N ILE A 39 -5.84 7.35 -6.90
CA ILE A 39 -5.90 8.49 -5.97
C ILE A 39 -7.32 8.72 -5.45
N GLY A 40 -8.34 8.67 -6.31
CA GLY A 40 -9.70 9.05 -5.95
C GLY A 40 -10.57 7.93 -5.38
N LEU A 41 -10.18 6.66 -5.55
CA LEU A 41 -10.95 5.51 -5.08
C LEU A 41 -10.12 4.62 -4.16
N CYS A 42 -8.97 4.11 -4.62
CA CYS A 42 -8.19 3.18 -3.79
C CYS A 42 -7.71 3.83 -2.49
N MET A 43 -7.11 5.02 -2.58
CA MET A 43 -6.66 5.74 -1.38
C MET A 43 -7.85 6.14 -0.49
N GLN A 44 -9.01 6.44 -1.07
CA GLN A 44 -10.22 6.68 -0.27
C GLN A 44 -10.65 5.42 0.49
N GLN A 45 -10.64 4.25 -0.15
CA GLN A 45 -10.96 2.98 0.51
C GLN A 45 -10.01 2.66 1.66
N MET A 46 -8.71 2.96 1.50
CA MET A 46 -7.72 2.82 2.57
C MET A 46 -8.02 3.72 3.77
N TRP A 47 -8.50 4.95 3.53
CA TRP A 47 -8.98 5.83 4.60
C TRP A 47 -10.30 5.35 5.22
N ASP A 48 -11.18 4.76 4.41
CA ASP A 48 -12.50 4.29 4.83
C ASP A 48 -12.43 3.02 5.70
N GLU A 49 -11.29 2.32 5.75
CA GLU A 49 -11.03 1.27 6.76
C GLU A 49 -11.22 1.82 8.17
N GLY A 50 -10.81 3.07 8.40
CA GLY A 50 -11.01 3.78 9.66
C GLY A 50 -10.13 3.31 10.81
N PRO A 51 -10.27 3.94 12.00
CA PRO A 51 -9.49 3.57 13.17
C PRO A 51 -9.72 2.12 13.59
N PRO A 52 -8.68 1.39 14.03
CA PRO A 52 -8.85 0.03 14.51
C PRO A 52 -9.69 -0.02 15.78
N PRO A 53 -10.40 -1.14 16.04
CA PRO A 53 -11.25 -1.30 17.22
C PRO A 53 -10.46 -1.35 18.53
N THR A 54 -9.16 -1.66 18.47
CA THR A 54 -8.26 -1.76 19.62
C THR A 54 -6.89 -1.18 19.27
N ALA A 55 -6.13 -0.77 20.30
CA ALA A 55 -4.76 -0.28 20.12
C ALA A 55 -3.78 -1.40 19.70
N ASP A 56 -4.03 -2.64 20.14
CA ASP A 56 -3.25 -3.82 19.76
C ASP A 56 -3.93 -4.56 18.59
N CYS A 57 -3.91 -3.92 17.42
CA CYS A 57 -4.54 -4.43 16.20
C CYS A 57 -3.51 -5.23 15.39
N THR A 58 -3.54 -6.56 15.55
CA THR A 58 -2.63 -7.51 14.88
C THR A 58 -3.42 -8.61 14.15
N GLY A 59 -2.75 -9.41 13.32
CA GLY A 59 -3.39 -10.50 12.55
C GLY A 59 -4.53 -9.98 11.68
N ASP A 60 -5.68 -10.67 11.72
CA ASP A 60 -6.91 -10.32 10.99
C ASP A 60 -7.35 -8.86 11.22
N CYS A 61 -7.13 -8.31 12.42
CA CYS A 61 -7.42 -6.90 12.68
C CYS A 61 -6.54 -6.00 11.78
N TYR A 62 -5.24 -6.27 11.74
CA TYR A 62 -4.33 -5.50 10.88
C TYR A 62 -4.61 -5.75 9.39
N GLU A 63 -5.06 -6.94 9.00
CA GLU A 63 -5.47 -7.18 7.61
C GLU A 63 -6.71 -6.37 7.19
N MET A 64 -7.58 -6.02 8.16
CA MET A 64 -8.81 -5.25 7.92
C MET A 64 -8.64 -3.74 8.05
N TYR A 65 -7.76 -3.27 8.95
CA TYR A 65 -7.58 -1.84 9.27
C TYR A 65 -6.15 -1.32 8.97
N GLY A 66 -5.29 -2.18 8.44
CA GLY A 66 -3.85 -1.94 8.34
C GLY A 66 -3.48 -0.78 7.43
N HIS A 67 -4.26 -0.50 6.37
CA HIS A 67 -3.94 0.62 5.51
C HIS A 67 -4.17 1.95 6.22
N PHE A 68 -5.28 2.08 6.95
CA PHE A 68 -5.54 3.25 7.79
C PHE A 68 -4.45 3.41 8.85
N ILE A 69 -4.14 2.34 9.59
CA ILE A 69 -3.08 2.34 10.62
C ILE A 69 -1.77 2.87 10.04
N ASN A 70 -1.33 2.35 8.90
CA ASN A 70 -0.09 2.78 8.25
C ASN A 70 -0.11 4.25 7.83
N MET A 71 -1.26 4.74 7.35
CA MET A 71 -1.42 6.12 6.88
C MET A 71 -1.55 7.14 8.01
N THR A 72 -1.93 6.68 9.21
CA THR A 72 -2.07 7.52 10.41
C THR A 72 -0.97 7.31 11.45
N ASP A 73 0.02 6.46 11.17
CA ASP A 73 1.16 6.21 12.07
C ASP A 73 1.98 7.50 12.25
N ASP A 74 1.93 8.07 13.44
CA ASP A 74 2.59 9.34 13.78
C ASP A 74 4.12 9.25 13.82
N SER A 75 4.66 8.03 13.87
CA SER A 75 6.10 7.79 13.78
C SER A 75 6.62 7.80 12.34
N VAL A 76 5.75 7.72 11.34
CA VAL A 76 6.13 7.79 9.93
C VAL A 76 6.46 9.23 9.55
N THR A 77 7.68 9.45 9.08
CA THR A 77 8.19 10.78 8.70
C THR A 77 8.25 10.96 7.18
N GLN A 78 8.23 9.87 6.41
CA GLN A 78 8.40 9.88 4.96
C GLN A 78 7.48 8.88 4.27
N VAL A 79 7.01 9.24 3.06
CA VAL A 79 6.26 8.35 2.18
C VAL A 79 6.79 8.43 0.75
N ALA A 80 6.98 7.27 0.12
CA ALA A 80 7.33 7.15 -1.30
C ALA A 80 6.22 6.42 -2.07
N CYS A 81 5.61 7.10 -3.03
CA CYS A 81 4.56 6.56 -3.88
C CYS A 81 5.13 6.08 -5.23
N GLY A 82 4.74 4.88 -5.67
CA GLY A 82 5.10 4.36 -6.98
C GLY A 82 3.87 3.89 -7.74
N PHE A 83 3.82 4.16 -9.04
CA PHE A 83 2.74 3.75 -9.94
C PHE A 83 3.34 2.99 -11.12
N TYR A 84 2.70 1.90 -11.52
CA TYR A 84 3.10 1.12 -12.68
C TYR A 84 1.86 0.69 -13.47
N THR A 85 1.85 0.97 -14.76
CA THR A 85 0.81 0.49 -15.68
C THR A 85 1.28 -0.81 -16.31
N THR A 86 0.54 -1.89 -16.11
CA THR A 86 0.79 -3.21 -16.70
C THR A 86 0.55 -3.18 -18.22
N SER A 87 1.00 -4.22 -18.92
CA SER A 87 0.70 -4.40 -20.34
C SER A 87 -0.81 -4.50 -20.65
N SER A 88 -1.63 -4.90 -19.66
CA SER A 88 -3.09 -4.92 -19.76
C SER A 88 -3.75 -3.56 -19.48
N GLY A 89 -2.97 -2.50 -19.26
CA GLY A 89 -3.47 -1.14 -18.98
C GLY A 89 -3.99 -0.95 -17.55
N LYS A 90 -3.75 -1.90 -16.64
CA LYS A 90 -4.09 -1.78 -15.22
C LYS A 90 -2.96 -1.12 -14.45
N VAL A 91 -3.29 -0.37 -13.41
CA VAL A 91 -2.34 0.33 -12.56
C VAL A 91 -2.16 -0.46 -11.27
N TRP A 92 -0.90 -0.73 -10.95
CA TRP A 92 -0.47 -1.11 -9.61
C TRP A 92 0.18 0.10 -8.96
N ALA A 93 -0.28 0.48 -7.78
CA ALA A 93 0.35 1.53 -7.01
C ALA A 93 0.72 1.06 -5.61
N VAL A 94 1.78 1.64 -5.07
CA VAL A 94 2.24 1.37 -3.70
C VAL A 94 2.58 2.67 -2.99
N GLN A 95 2.38 2.69 -1.68
CA GLN A 95 2.89 3.71 -0.77
C GLN A 95 3.85 3.01 0.19
N ASN A 96 5.10 3.43 0.25
CA ASN A 96 6.08 2.91 1.21
C ASN A 96 6.31 3.96 2.29
N PHE A 97 6.10 3.58 3.53
CA PHE A 97 6.22 4.45 4.70
C PHE A 97 7.52 4.16 5.42
N THR A 98 8.22 5.20 5.88
CA THR A 98 9.48 5.08 6.61
C THR A 98 9.45 5.94 7.86
N ARG A 99 10.02 5.41 8.93
CA ARG A 99 10.16 6.03 10.25
C ARG A 99 11.54 6.67 10.38
#